data_AF-A0A0D3H524-F1
#
_entry.id   AF-A0A0D3H524-F1
#
_cell.length_a   1.000
_cell.length_b   1.000
_cell.length_c   1.000
_cell.angle_alpha   90.00
_cell.angle_beta   90.00
_cell.angle_gamma   90.00
#
_symmetry.space_group_name_H-M   'P 1'
#
loop_
_entity.id
_entity.type
_entity.pdbx_description
1 polymer ?
#
loop_
_entity_poly.entity_id
_entity_poly.type
_entity_poly.pdbx_seq_one_letter_code
_entity_poly.pdbx_strand_id
1 'polypeptide(L)'
;MARRGHHHHLAEVALLASASEDLAAVGAGEREGWLDDPAVLPSLAPRARALAVASAARSVLAVVPVAGVGGGVTVRPALGPDDGRISAVEWVPLVGEDAEEAGGEGVAVAVGTDAGWLLFYSLAGDLLHKQSIYPSKILKLNFRERKENAWEDSGSDELSVVFPGVIARFDGADLQNMLQKSLHEVKSHLWKDKSEQEDAEEDSSFGRIPFQIWNSSQRYYCAITVGEDAVVSAYRLSEDRSRSIVGAILSRGVAATFSTISSLSKIIWRSEPSPTKKSRPKPQSFAKTSPLTCLKDSPRKGERLTLSPSGTLAAITDSLGRILLLDTHALVAVRLWKGYRDASCLFVEMLLNKDKASSSLHTEYTKSDYCLCLAIHAPRKGIIEIWQMRTGARLLTIPCPKGSRILQPSTRFMSSPFSSLYSPLEVYLFNGDSGQLSVLNRHIG
;
A
#
# COMPACT_ATOMS: atom_id res chain seq x y z
N MET A 1 32.96 18.17 33.62
CA MET A 1 31.98 17.06 33.66
C MET A 1 30.91 17.36 32.62
N ALA A 2 30.92 16.63 31.51
CA ALA A 2 30.05 16.87 30.36
C ALA A 2 28.60 16.51 30.69
N ARG A 3 27.68 17.47 30.52
CA ARG A 3 26.24 17.20 30.43
C ARG A 3 26.01 16.40 29.14
N ARG A 4 25.76 15.10 29.26
CA ARG A 4 25.16 14.30 28.19
C ARG A 4 23.77 14.88 27.93
N GLY A 5 23.60 15.60 26.82
CA GLY A 5 22.26 15.85 26.28
C GLY A 5 21.66 14.50 25.91
N HIS A 6 20.52 14.15 26.48
CA HIS A 6 19.72 13.04 25.98
C HIS A 6 19.15 13.47 24.63
N HIS A 7 19.89 13.20 23.55
CA HIS A 7 19.35 13.31 22.21
C HIS A 7 18.31 12.19 22.05
N HIS A 8 17.04 12.55 22.15
CA HIS A 8 15.97 11.62 21.81
C HIS A 8 16.09 11.32 20.32
N HIS A 9 16.34 10.07 19.94
CA HIS A 9 16.42 9.66 18.53
C HIS A 9 15.05 9.47 17.87
N LEU A 10 13.99 9.59 18.66
CA LEU A 10 12.60 9.52 18.25
C LEU A 10 11.92 10.80 18.74
N ALA A 11 11.11 11.42 17.90
CA ALA A 11 10.21 12.50 18.28
C ALA A 11 8.78 11.96 18.32
N GLU A 12 8.06 12.20 19.42
CA GLU A 12 6.66 11.81 19.51
C GLU A 12 5.83 12.63 18.53
N VAL A 13 4.99 11.94 17.75
CA VAL A 13 4.08 12.52 16.76
C VAL A 13 2.67 12.56 17.34
N ALA A 14 2.24 11.47 17.96
CA ALA A 14 0.91 11.36 18.54
C ALA A 14 0.83 10.26 19.60
N LEU A 15 -0.17 10.40 20.46
CA LEU A 15 -0.64 9.34 21.36
C LEU A 15 -2.09 9.00 20.98
N LEU A 16 -2.31 7.81 20.43
CA LEU A 16 -3.62 7.39 19.89
C LEU A 16 -4.62 6.92 20.97
N ALA A 17 -4.53 7.48 22.18
CA ALA A 17 -5.36 7.07 23.32
C ALA A 17 -6.86 7.36 23.10
N SER A 18 -7.19 8.44 22.38
CA SER A 18 -8.56 8.84 22.04
C SER A 18 -9.27 7.87 21.09
N ALA A 19 -8.52 7.03 20.36
CA ALA A 19 -9.06 6.02 19.46
C ALA A 19 -8.86 4.59 20.01
N SER A 20 -8.74 4.47 21.34
CA SER A 20 -8.54 3.18 22.01
C SER A 20 -9.68 2.20 21.76
N GLU A 21 -10.93 2.66 21.60
CA GLU A 21 -12.06 1.80 21.27
C GLU A 21 -11.95 1.20 19.85
N ASP A 22 -11.61 2.02 18.86
CA ASP A 22 -11.41 1.55 17.48
C ASP A 22 -10.21 0.59 17.37
N LEU A 23 -9.12 0.91 18.07
CA LEU A 23 -7.95 0.02 18.14
C LEU A 23 -8.28 -1.28 18.91
N ALA A 24 -9.12 -1.22 19.95
CA ALA A 24 -9.57 -2.42 20.65
C ALA A 24 -10.42 -3.32 19.72
N ALA A 25 -11.21 -2.74 18.82
CA ALA A 25 -11.98 -3.50 17.84
C ALA A 25 -11.10 -4.39 16.93
N VAL A 26 -9.84 -4.00 16.71
CA VAL A 26 -8.86 -4.77 15.93
C VAL A 26 -7.91 -5.63 16.79
N GLY A 27 -8.08 -5.61 18.12
CA GLY A 27 -7.37 -6.47 19.08
C GLY A 27 -6.37 -5.75 19.99
N ALA A 28 -6.33 -4.42 19.99
CA ALA A 28 -5.47 -3.69 20.93
C ALA A 28 -5.88 -3.93 22.38
N GLY A 29 -4.88 -4.06 23.26
CA GLY A 29 -5.08 -4.20 24.71
C GLY A 29 -5.43 -5.61 25.21
N GLU A 30 -5.75 -6.56 24.34
CA GLU A 30 -6.09 -7.94 24.77
C GLU A 30 -4.87 -8.78 25.16
N ARG A 31 -3.71 -8.48 24.55
CA ARG A 31 -2.43 -9.12 24.85
C ARG A 31 -1.28 -8.15 24.60
N GLU A 32 -0.22 -8.27 25.37
CA GLU A 32 1.05 -7.59 25.08
C GLU A 32 1.54 -7.99 23.68
N GLY A 33 2.02 -7.02 22.91
CA GLY A 33 2.48 -7.26 21.54
C GLY A 33 1.36 -7.77 20.62
N TRP A 34 0.12 -7.32 20.80
CA TRP A 34 -0.99 -7.64 19.89
C TRP A 34 -0.67 -7.29 18.44
N LEU A 35 0.12 -6.22 18.23
CA LEU A 35 0.61 -5.88 16.91
C LEU A 35 1.38 -7.02 16.28
N ASP A 36 2.15 -7.83 17.02
CA ASP A 36 2.96 -8.93 16.47
C ASP A 36 2.14 -10.04 15.81
N ASP A 37 0.81 -10.02 15.95
CA ASP A 37 -0.07 -10.91 15.18
C ASP A 37 0.14 -10.75 13.67
N PRO A 38 0.35 -11.83 12.90
CA PRO A 38 0.32 -11.77 11.44
C PRO A 38 -1.07 -11.44 10.88
N ALA A 39 -2.14 -11.62 11.67
CA ALA A 39 -3.50 -11.21 11.27
C ALA A 39 -3.74 -9.70 11.39
N VAL A 40 -2.84 -8.96 12.06
CA VAL A 40 -2.94 -7.51 12.26
C VAL A 40 -2.09 -6.78 11.23
N LEU A 41 -2.76 -5.97 10.41
CA LEU A 41 -2.21 -5.31 9.23
C LEU A 41 -2.28 -3.79 9.40
N PRO A 42 -1.25 -3.15 9.98
CA PRO A 42 -1.17 -1.70 10.08
C PRO A 42 -0.66 -1.09 8.77
N SER A 43 -1.22 0.06 8.39
CA SER A 43 -0.79 0.87 7.26
C SER A 43 -0.92 2.36 7.59
N LEU A 44 0.13 3.13 7.33
CA LEU A 44 0.19 4.54 7.69
C LEU A 44 -0.12 5.42 6.47
N ALA A 45 -1.04 6.37 6.65
CA ALA A 45 -1.43 7.28 5.59
C ALA A 45 -0.28 8.23 5.21
N PRO A 46 -0.27 8.77 3.99
CA PRO A 46 0.65 9.85 3.60
C PRO A 46 0.71 10.96 4.66
N ARG A 47 1.93 11.44 4.94
CA ARG A 47 2.24 12.44 6.00
C ARG A 47 1.89 11.99 7.42
N ALA A 48 1.68 10.69 7.64
CA ALA A 48 1.32 10.12 8.93
C ALA A 48 0.08 10.76 9.56
N ARG A 49 -0.88 11.20 8.76
CA ARG A 49 -2.11 11.88 9.24
C ARG A 49 -3.19 10.93 9.77
N ALA A 50 -3.14 9.67 9.36
CA ALA A 50 -4.06 8.63 9.80
C ALA A 50 -3.35 7.26 9.81
N LEU A 51 -3.83 6.36 10.66
CA LEU A 51 -3.40 4.98 10.78
C LEU A 51 -4.58 4.07 10.47
N ALA A 52 -4.44 3.20 9.48
CA ALA A 52 -5.38 2.13 9.22
C ALA A 52 -4.83 0.85 9.85
N VAL A 53 -5.64 0.14 10.62
CA VAL A 53 -5.28 -1.18 11.15
C VAL A 53 -6.40 -2.13 10.80
N ALA A 54 -6.09 -3.21 10.07
CA ALA A 54 -7.05 -4.28 9.87
C ALA A 54 -6.71 -5.52 10.69
N SER A 55 -7.75 -6.25 11.08
CA SER A 55 -7.66 -7.55 11.73
C SER A 55 -8.31 -8.61 10.85
N ALA A 56 -7.51 -9.50 10.26
CA ALA A 56 -7.98 -10.62 9.45
C ALA A 56 -8.82 -11.62 10.27
N ALA A 57 -8.46 -11.81 11.54
CA ALA A 57 -9.16 -12.72 12.45
C ALA A 57 -10.57 -12.22 12.77
N ARG A 58 -10.74 -10.90 12.89
CA ARG A 58 -12.00 -10.24 13.26
C ARG A 58 -12.81 -9.74 12.06
N SER A 59 -12.20 -9.67 10.88
CA SER A 59 -12.76 -9.00 9.69
C SER A 59 -13.18 -7.57 10.00
N VAL A 60 -12.29 -6.81 10.66
CA VAL A 60 -12.50 -5.40 11.05
C VAL A 60 -11.37 -4.54 10.49
N LEU A 61 -11.69 -3.34 10.05
CA LEU A 61 -10.77 -2.27 9.71
C LEU A 61 -11.03 -1.08 10.66
N ALA A 62 -10.02 -0.64 11.38
CA ALA A 62 -10.04 0.61 12.13
C ALA A 62 -9.25 1.68 11.39
N VAL A 63 -9.81 2.88 11.25
CA VAL A 63 -9.16 4.05 10.66
C VAL A 63 -9.10 5.14 11.72
N VAL A 64 -7.88 5.50 12.13
CA VAL A 64 -7.64 6.38 13.26
C VAL A 64 -6.89 7.63 12.81
N PRO A 65 -7.40 8.85 13.03
CA PRO A 65 -6.64 10.07 12.79
C PRO A 65 -5.46 10.15 13.76
N VAL A 66 -4.28 10.53 13.25
CA VAL A 66 -3.07 10.75 14.04
C VAL A 66 -3.01 12.18 14.58
N ALA A 67 -3.60 13.13 13.85
CA ALA A 67 -3.73 14.53 14.25
C ALA A 67 -5.19 14.98 14.14
N GLY A 68 -5.69 15.72 15.14
CA GLY A 68 -7.05 16.29 15.16
C GLY A 68 -7.92 15.84 16.34
N VAL A 69 -9.09 16.46 16.48
CA VAL A 69 -10.06 16.23 17.59
C VAL A 69 -11.10 15.14 17.23
N GLY A 70 -10.86 14.34 16.19
CA GLY A 70 -11.78 13.31 15.72
C GLY A 70 -11.57 11.95 16.40
N GLY A 71 -12.67 11.23 16.65
CA GLY A 71 -12.63 9.79 16.96
C GLY A 71 -12.25 8.96 15.73
N GLY A 72 -11.77 7.74 15.95
CA GLY A 72 -11.55 6.80 14.85
C GLY A 72 -12.87 6.29 14.28
N VAL A 73 -12.75 5.51 13.21
CA VAL A 73 -13.86 4.81 12.57
C VAL A 73 -13.55 3.32 12.51
N THR A 74 -14.47 2.51 13.02
CA THR A 74 -14.43 1.06 12.89
C THR A 74 -15.37 0.60 11.79
N VAL A 75 -14.80 0.06 10.72
CA VAL A 75 -15.50 -0.53 9.59
C VAL A 75 -15.53 -2.06 9.74
N ARG A 76 -16.72 -2.64 9.59
CA ARG A 76 -16.90 -4.07 9.38
C ARG A 76 -17.27 -4.28 7.92
N PRO A 77 -16.30 -4.65 7.05
CA PRO A 77 -16.61 -4.95 5.67
C PRO A 77 -17.77 -5.94 5.55
N ALA A 78 -18.76 -5.61 4.72
CA ALA A 78 -19.84 -6.52 4.35
C ALA A 78 -19.30 -7.65 3.45
N LEU A 79 -18.55 -8.54 4.09
CA LEU A 79 -17.98 -9.74 3.49
C LEU A 79 -18.97 -10.86 3.73
N GLY A 80 -19.58 -11.35 2.65
CA GLY A 80 -20.32 -12.60 2.67
C GLY A 80 -19.38 -13.77 3.04
N PRO A 81 -19.94 -14.95 3.34
CA PRO A 81 -19.15 -16.14 3.67
C PRO A 81 -18.14 -16.52 2.56
N ASP A 82 -18.43 -16.17 1.30
CA ASP A 82 -17.59 -16.43 0.14
C ASP A 82 -16.59 -15.29 -0.19
N ASP A 83 -16.67 -14.15 0.50
CA ASP A 83 -15.82 -12.99 0.21
C ASP A 83 -14.46 -13.03 0.93
N GLY A 84 -14.29 -14.00 1.82
CA GLY A 84 -13.05 -14.24 2.53
C GLY A 84 -12.79 -13.27 3.68
N ARG A 85 -11.56 -13.28 4.20
CA ARG A 85 -11.06 -12.41 5.27
C ARG A 85 -10.11 -11.37 4.73
N ILE A 86 -9.98 -10.25 5.45
CA ILE A 86 -9.01 -9.20 5.11
C ILE A 86 -7.60 -9.79 5.10
N SER A 87 -6.83 -9.51 4.06
CA SER A 87 -5.47 -10.02 3.86
C SER A 87 -4.44 -8.94 3.51
N ALA A 88 -4.88 -7.76 3.06
CA ALA A 88 -4.01 -6.63 2.74
C ALA A 88 -4.74 -5.30 2.95
N VAL A 89 -3.99 -4.25 3.29
CA VAL A 89 -4.49 -2.88 3.44
C VAL A 89 -3.48 -1.92 2.83
N GLU A 90 -3.96 -0.92 2.10
CA GLU A 90 -3.12 0.12 1.49
C GLU A 90 -3.89 1.44 1.38
N TRP A 91 -3.18 2.56 1.42
CA TRP A 91 -3.75 3.89 1.23
C TRP A 91 -3.74 4.29 -0.24
N VAL A 92 -4.84 4.86 -0.72
CA VAL A 92 -4.97 5.36 -2.09
C VAL A 92 -5.25 6.87 -2.05
N PRO A 93 -4.35 7.69 -2.59
CA PRO A 93 -4.59 9.11 -2.88
C PRO A 93 -5.86 9.35 -3.68
N LEU A 94 -6.59 10.42 -3.40
CA LEU A 94 -7.63 10.98 -4.27
C LEU A 94 -7.20 12.40 -4.66
N VAL A 95 -7.28 12.75 -5.95
CA VAL A 95 -6.76 14.02 -6.50
C VAL A 95 -7.92 14.94 -6.89
N GLY A 96 -8.26 15.97 -6.09
CA GLY A 96 -9.38 16.86 -6.41
C GLY A 96 -9.22 18.28 -5.86
N GLU A 97 -9.69 19.26 -6.62
CA GLU A 97 -9.64 20.70 -6.30
C GLU A 97 -10.37 21.01 -4.96
N ASP A 98 -11.46 20.30 -4.66
CA ASP A 98 -12.25 20.46 -3.42
C ASP A 98 -11.58 19.83 -2.17
N ALA A 99 -10.52 19.02 -2.33
CA ALA A 99 -9.81 18.43 -1.19
C ALA A 99 -8.94 19.44 -0.44
N GLU A 100 -8.59 20.56 -1.08
CA GLU A 100 -7.85 21.67 -0.47
C GLU A 100 -8.77 22.59 0.35
N GLU A 101 -10.02 22.84 -0.11
CA GLU A 101 -10.94 23.78 0.56
C GLU A 101 -11.56 23.22 1.87
N ALA A 102 -11.63 21.90 2.04
CA ALA A 102 -12.17 21.26 3.24
C ALA A 102 -11.10 20.83 4.26
N GLY A 103 -9.84 21.25 4.10
CA GLY A 103 -8.75 20.94 5.04
C GLY A 103 -8.42 19.44 5.18
N GLY A 104 -8.89 18.60 4.26
CA GLY A 104 -8.73 17.15 4.29
C GLY A 104 -8.32 16.62 2.93
N GLU A 105 -7.04 16.29 2.77
CA GLU A 105 -6.53 15.55 1.60
C GLU A 105 -7.40 14.29 1.39
N GLY A 106 -8.09 14.19 0.25
CA GLY A 106 -8.92 13.04 -0.08
C GLY A 106 -8.08 11.77 -0.14
N VAL A 107 -8.36 10.81 0.73
CA VAL A 107 -7.77 9.46 0.67
C VAL A 107 -8.85 8.41 0.84
N ALA A 108 -8.62 7.28 0.20
CA ALA A 108 -9.38 6.06 0.42
C ALA A 108 -8.47 4.98 1.00
N VAL A 109 -9.08 4.04 1.75
CA VAL A 109 -8.41 2.84 2.23
C VAL A 109 -8.78 1.68 1.31
N ALA A 110 -7.81 1.11 0.63
CA ALA A 110 -7.96 -0.12 -0.13
C ALA A 110 -7.77 -1.34 0.77
N VAL A 111 -8.69 -2.29 0.69
CA VAL A 111 -8.69 -3.54 1.47
C VAL A 111 -8.77 -4.71 0.50
N GLY A 112 -7.81 -5.63 0.61
CA GLY A 112 -7.80 -6.89 -0.13
C GLY A 112 -8.23 -8.06 0.74
N THR A 113 -8.87 -9.07 0.16
CA THR A 113 -9.26 -10.31 0.86
C THR A 113 -8.49 -11.54 0.39
N ASP A 114 -8.53 -12.59 1.21
CA ASP A 114 -7.98 -13.90 0.88
C ASP A 114 -8.77 -14.69 -0.18
N ALA A 115 -9.97 -14.22 -0.53
CA ALA A 115 -10.76 -14.72 -1.66
C ALA A 115 -10.58 -13.89 -2.95
N GLY A 116 -9.78 -12.81 -2.91
CA GLY A 116 -9.44 -12.03 -4.10
C GLY A 116 -10.34 -10.82 -4.39
N TRP A 117 -11.08 -10.38 -3.37
CA TRP A 117 -11.88 -9.15 -3.43
C TRP A 117 -11.04 -7.93 -3.08
N LEU A 118 -11.25 -6.85 -3.83
CA LEU A 118 -10.70 -5.54 -3.57
C LEU A 118 -11.85 -4.59 -3.20
N LEU A 119 -11.76 -3.98 -2.03
CA LEU A 119 -12.73 -3.03 -1.50
C LEU A 119 -12.05 -1.69 -1.25
N PHE A 120 -12.79 -0.59 -1.40
CA PHE A 120 -12.30 0.75 -1.12
C PHE A 120 -13.24 1.46 -0.16
N TYR A 121 -12.69 2.07 0.88
CA TYR A 121 -13.44 2.77 1.92
C TYR A 121 -13.05 4.24 2.01
N SER A 122 -14.04 5.09 2.32
CA SER A 122 -13.81 6.49 2.71
C SER A 122 -13.19 6.54 4.11
N LEU A 123 -12.66 7.71 4.51
CA LEU A 123 -12.22 7.94 5.89
C LEU A 123 -13.36 7.88 6.92
N ALA A 124 -14.60 8.11 6.48
CA ALA A 124 -15.80 8.00 7.31
C ALA A 124 -16.31 6.55 7.41
N GLY A 125 -15.68 5.61 6.69
CA GLY A 125 -16.02 4.18 6.73
C GLY A 125 -17.01 3.73 5.66
N ASP A 126 -17.39 4.61 4.74
CA ASP A 126 -18.33 4.26 3.66
C ASP A 126 -17.66 3.41 2.60
N LEU A 127 -18.38 2.40 2.09
CA LEU A 127 -17.91 1.58 0.97
C LEU A 127 -18.01 2.39 -0.33
N LEU A 128 -16.87 2.71 -0.94
CA LEU A 128 -16.79 3.42 -2.21
C LEU A 128 -16.89 2.47 -3.41
N HIS A 129 -16.26 1.29 -3.31
CA HIS A 129 -16.24 0.31 -4.39
C HIS A 129 -15.89 -1.09 -3.90
N LYS A 130 -16.40 -2.13 -4.58
CA LYS A 130 -16.09 -3.55 -4.33
C LYS A 130 -15.97 -4.31 -5.65
N GLN A 131 -14.88 -5.07 -5.84
CA GLN A 131 -14.65 -5.84 -7.06
C GLN A 131 -13.82 -7.10 -6.84
N SER A 132 -14.29 -8.23 -7.38
CA SER A 132 -13.50 -9.47 -7.46
C SER A 132 -12.49 -9.36 -8.60
N ILE A 133 -11.21 -9.58 -8.29
CA ILE A 133 -10.11 -9.43 -9.25
C ILE A 133 -9.62 -10.77 -9.77
N TYR A 134 -9.20 -11.65 -8.86
CA TYR A 134 -8.68 -12.96 -9.17
C TYR A 134 -8.92 -13.89 -7.97
N PRO A 135 -9.44 -15.12 -8.14
CA PRO A 135 -9.92 -15.97 -7.04
C PRO A 135 -8.75 -16.63 -6.29
N SER A 136 -7.92 -15.82 -5.65
CA SER A 136 -6.76 -16.22 -4.85
C SER A 136 -6.47 -15.14 -3.82
N LYS A 137 -5.69 -15.48 -2.79
CA LYS A 137 -5.36 -14.55 -1.71
C LYS A 137 -4.59 -13.34 -2.21
N ILE A 138 -5.08 -12.14 -1.90
CA ILE A 138 -4.29 -10.92 -2.09
C ILE A 138 -3.18 -10.92 -1.03
N LEU A 139 -1.93 -11.01 -1.50
CA LEU A 139 -0.74 -11.03 -0.65
C LEU A 139 -0.27 -9.63 -0.27
N LYS A 140 -0.42 -8.67 -1.18
CA LYS A 140 0.00 -7.28 -0.98
C LYS A 140 -0.77 -6.35 -1.91
N LEU A 141 -1.14 -5.20 -1.36
CA LEU A 141 -1.54 -4.02 -2.12
C LEU A 141 -0.36 -3.05 -2.08
N ASN A 142 -0.13 -2.34 -3.18
CA ASN A 142 0.94 -1.35 -3.25
C ASN A 142 0.53 -0.24 -4.21
N PHE A 143 0.20 0.92 -3.67
CA PHE A 143 0.01 2.14 -4.45
C PHE A 143 1.37 2.78 -4.71
N ARG A 144 1.61 3.22 -5.94
CA ARG A 144 2.84 3.90 -6.34
C ARG A 144 2.48 5.18 -7.08
N GLU A 145 2.93 6.29 -6.55
CA GLU A 145 2.82 7.60 -7.20
C GLU A 145 3.82 7.73 -8.35
N ARG A 146 3.44 8.54 -9.35
CA ARG A 146 4.30 9.06 -10.41
C ARG A 146 5.52 9.72 -9.78
N LYS A 147 6.71 9.30 -10.25
CA LYS A 147 7.94 10.04 -9.97
C LYS A 147 8.06 11.11 -11.03
N GLU A 148 8.10 12.36 -10.61
CA GLU A 148 8.53 13.47 -11.45
C GLU A 148 10.05 13.44 -11.50
N ASN A 149 10.62 12.85 -12.55
CA ASN A 149 12.06 12.92 -12.81
C ASN A 149 12.28 13.45 -14.22
N ALA A 150 13.16 14.46 -14.33
CA ALA A 150 13.42 15.27 -15.54
C ALA A 150 13.88 14.51 -16.80
N TRP A 151 14.03 13.18 -16.74
CA TRP A 151 14.54 12.34 -17.83
C TRP A 151 13.74 11.06 -18.07
N GLU A 152 12.73 10.74 -17.26
CA GLU A 152 11.88 9.53 -17.44
C GLU A 152 10.40 9.89 -17.21
N ASP A 153 9.81 10.54 -18.19
CA ASP A 153 8.48 11.14 -18.08
C ASP A 153 7.33 10.14 -18.36
N SER A 154 7.42 8.90 -17.89
CA SER A 154 6.51 7.82 -18.35
C SER A 154 5.84 6.99 -17.26
N GLY A 155 5.91 7.39 -16.00
CA GLY A 155 5.14 6.72 -14.93
C GLY A 155 3.78 7.37 -14.74
N SER A 156 2.68 6.61 -14.80
CA SER A 156 1.43 6.99 -14.16
C SER A 156 1.40 6.51 -12.71
N ASP A 157 0.55 7.13 -11.90
CA ASP A 157 0.13 6.55 -10.62
C ASP A 157 -0.42 5.14 -10.87
N GLU A 158 -0.23 4.23 -9.94
CA GLU A 158 -0.71 2.86 -10.10
C GLU A 158 -1.00 2.16 -8.78
N LEU A 159 -2.04 1.33 -8.77
CA LEU A 159 -2.27 0.35 -7.71
C LEU A 159 -1.93 -1.04 -8.22
N SER A 160 -0.97 -1.69 -7.56
CA SER A 160 -0.63 -3.09 -7.80
C SER A 160 -1.28 -4.00 -6.76
N VAL A 161 -1.98 -5.03 -7.23
CA VAL A 161 -2.59 -6.10 -6.42
C VAL A 161 -1.85 -7.39 -6.68
N VAL A 162 -1.14 -7.88 -5.66
CA VAL A 162 -0.24 -9.04 -5.75
C VAL A 162 -0.94 -10.29 -5.24
N PHE A 163 -0.93 -11.34 -6.05
CA PHE A 163 -1.42 -12.69 -5.75
C PHE A 163 -0.27 -13.70 -5.84
N PRO A 164 -0.44 -14.95 -5.39
CA PRO A 164 0.46 -16.04 -5.74
C PRO A 164 0.61 -16.16 -7.26
N GLY A 165 1.78 -15.80 -7.79
CA GLY A 165 2.12 -15.92 -9.21
C GLY A 165 1.43 -14.94 -10.18
N VAL A 166 0.60 -14.02 -9.68
CA VAL A 166 -0.17 -13.07 -10.54
C VAL A 166 -0.11 -11.67 -9.95
N ILE A 167 0.01 -10.65 -10.80
CA ILE A 167 -0.09 -9.24 -10.41
C ILE A 167 -1.14 -8.57 -11.30
N ALA A 168 -2.14 -7.95 -10.67
CA ALA A 168 -3.08 -7.05 -11.34
C ALA A 168 -2.67 -5.60 -11.09
N ARG A 169 -2.74 -4.75 -12.12
CA ARG A 169 -2.43 -3.32 -12.02
C ARG A 169 -3.62 -2.49 -12.47
N PHE A 170 -3.89 -1.44 -11.72
CA PHE A 170 -4.89 -0.43 -12.01
C PHE A 170 -4.16 0.85 -12.36
N ASP A 171 -4.61 1.53 -13.42
CA ASP A 171 -4.16 2.88 -13.68
C ASP A 171 -4.66 3.80 -12.56
N GLY A 172 -3.76 4.60 -12.02
CA GLY A 172 -4.03 5.44 -10.86
C GLY A 172 -5.00 6.57 -11.16
N ALA A 173 -4.96 7.16 -12.36
CA ALA A 173 -5.87 8.24 -12.74
C ALA A 173 -7.30 7.71 -12.91
N ASP A 174 -7.47 6.57 -13.58
CA ASP A 174 -8.77 5.90 -13.71
C ASP A 174 -9.34 5.52 -12.33
N LEU A 175 -8.50 4.97 -11.45
CA LEU A 175 -8.86 4.58 -10.10
C LEU A 175 -9.29 5.80 -9.25
N GLN A 176 -8.48 6.86 -9.26
CA GLN A 176 -8.72 8.09 -8.51
C GLN A 176 -10.03 8.75 -8.94
N ASN A 177 -10.21 8.96 -10.25
CA ASN A 177 -11.42 9.58 -10.81
C ASN A 177 -12.69 8.82 -10.41
N MET A 178 -12.65 7.47 -10.48
CA MET A 178 -13.78 6.65 -10.09
C MET A 178 -14.08 6.80 -8.59
N LEU A 179 -13.07 6.63 -7.72
CA LEU A 179 -13.26 6.68 -6.27
C LEU A 179 -13.77 8.05 -5.81
N GLN A 180 -13.33 9.12 -6.46
CA GLN A 180 -13.84 10.46 -6.17
C GLN A 180 -15.30 10.65 -6.56
N LYS A 181 -15.68 10.14 -7.73
CA LYS A 181 -17.08 10.16 -8.16
C LYS A 181 -17.96 9.41 -7.16
N SER A 182 -17.56 8.20 -6.77
CA SER A 182 -18.27 7.41 -5.77
C SER A 182 -18.32 8.08 -4.40
N LEU A 183 -17.25 8.75 -3.98
CA LEU A 183 -17.24 9.53 -2.74
C LEU A 183 -18.24 10.69 -2.79
N HIS A 184 -18.33 11.40 -3.92
CA HIS A 184 -19.30 12.48 -4.08
C HIS A 184 -20.74 11.97 -4.08
N GLU A 185 -21.00 10.84 -4.76
CA GLU A 185 -22.30 10.16 -4.77
C GLU A 185 -22.71 9.78 -3.35
N VAL A 186 -21.87 9.03 -2.61
CA VAL A 186 -22.13 8.63 -1.22
C VAL A 186 -22.43 9.84 -0.34
N LYS A 187 -21.63 10.91 -0.45
CA LYS A 187 -21.89 12.15 0.28
C LYS A 187 -23.26 12.70 -0.07
N SER A 188 -23.61 12.81 -1.35
CA SER A 188 -24.88 13.36 -1.80
C SER A 188 -26.10 12.57 -1.31
N HIS A 189 -26.01 11.24 -1.26
CA HIS A 189 -27.04 10.37 -0.68
C HIS A 189 -27.20 10.60 0.82
N LEU A 190 -26.10 10.74 1.57
CA LEU A 190 -26.13 11.06 3.01
C LEU A 190 -26.79 12.41 3.30
N TRP A 191 -26.62 13.41 2.41
CA TRP A 191 -27.32 14.69 2.52
C TRP A 191 -28.82 14.58 2.19
N LYS A 192 -29.22 13.61 1.37
CA LYS A 192 -30.60 13.38 0.93
C LYS A 192 -31.40 12.54 1.92
N ASP A 193 -30.78 11.52 2.54
CA ASP A 193 -31.38 10.70 3.60
C ASP A 193 -31.61 11.49 4.91
N LYS A 194 -30.91 12.62 5.08
CA LYS A 194 -31.25 13.59 6.16
C LYS A 194 -32.55 14.35 5.90
N SER A 195 -33.10 14.33 4.69
CA SER A 195 -34.30 15.07 4.32
C SER A 195 -35.55 14.21 4.14
N GLU A 196 -35.45 12.93 3.75
CA GLU A 196 -36.61 12.03 3.65
C GLU A 196 -36.18 10.60 3.96
N GLN A 197 -36.95 9.90 4.80
CA GLN A 197 -36.67 8.54 5.26
C GLN A 197 -37.68 7.59 4.65
N GLU A 198 -37.32 6.92 3.54
CA GLU A 198 -38.04 5.76 3.03
C GLU A 198 -37.08 4.72 2.45
N ASP A 199 -37.46 3.45 2.66
CA ASP A 199 -36.69 2.24 2.43
C ASP A 199 -36.25 2.02 0.98
N ALA A 200 -34.98 1.67 0.77
CA ALA A 200 -34.51 1.07 -0.48
C ALA A 200 -33.46 -0.02 -0.21
N GLU A 201 -33.79 -1.26 -0.58
CA GLU A 201 -32.81 -2.33 -0.78
C GLU A 201 -31.96 -1.96 -2.02
N GLU A 202 -30.76 -1.42 -1.81
CA GLU A 202 -29.85 -1.04 -2.89
C GLU A 202 -29.03 -2.23 -3.39
N ASP A 203 -29.39 -2.71 -4.59
CA ASP A 203 -28.53 -3.53 -5.43
C ASP A 203 -27.43 -2.61 -6.01
N SER A 204 -26.36 -2.38 -5.24
CA SER A 204 -25.27 -1.47 -5.59
C SER A 204 -24.46 -2.02 -6.79
N SER A 205 -24.91 -1.74 -8.00
CA SER A 205 -24.18 -2.03 -9.23
C SER A 205 -23.02 -1.03 -9.40
N PHE A 206 -21.94 -1.21 -8.65
CA PHE A 206 -20.72 -0.45 -8.86
C PHE A 206 -20.18 -0.65 -10.29
N GLY A 207 -19.79 0.43 -10.96
CA GLY A 207 -19.10 0.35 -12.25
C GLY A 207 -17.77 -0.43 -12.12
N ARG A 208 -17.46 -1.32 -13.08
CA ARG A 208 -16.24 -2.13 -13.01
C ARG A 208 -15.00 -1.29 -13.36
N ILE A 209 -14.02 -1.19 -12.46
CA ILE A 209 -12.75 -0.54 -12.77
C ILE A 209 -11.95 -1.43 -13.73
N PRO A 210 -11.53 -0.92 -14.89
CA PRO A 210 -10.62 -1.65 -15.75
C PRO A 210 -9.29 -1.87 -15.02
N PHE A 211 -8.80 -3.10 -15.05
CA PHE A 211 -7.47 -3.42 -14.57
C PHE A 211 -6.76 -4.23 -15.64
N GLN A 212 -5.46 -4.02 -15.74
CA GLN A 212 -4.60 -4.82 -16.58
C GLN A 212 -3.94 -5.86 -15.69
N ILE A 213 -4.28 -7.12 -15.90
CA ILE A 213 -3.35 -8.20 -15.54
C ILE A 213 -2.23 -8.08 -16.57
N TRP A 214 -1.03 -7.81 -16.09
CA TRP A 214 0.00 -7.26 -16.96
C TRP A 214 0.25 -8.08 -18.22
N ASN A 215 0.09 -7.33 -19.32
CA ASN A 215 0.74 -7.33 -20.63
C ASN A 215 0.69 -5.85 -21.05
N SER A 216 1.79 -5.10 -20.95
CA SER A 216 1.87 -3.68 -21.35
C SER A 216 3.18 -3.39 -22.12
N SER A 217 3.12 -2.38 -22.98
CA SER A 217 3.95 -2.19 -24.17
C SER A 217 5.34 -1.57 -23.93
N GLN A 218 6.32 -2.13 -24.66
CA GLN A 218 7.65 -1.56 -25.01
C GLN A 218 8.61 -1.12 -23.89
N ARG A 219 8.61 -1.77 -22.72
CA ARG A 219 9.77 -1.74 -21.81
C ARG A 219 9.97 -3.11 -21.15
N TYR A 220 11.21 -3.61 -21.15
CA TYR A 220 11.54 -4.81 -20.38
C TYR A 220 11.57 -4.45 -18.89
N TYR A 221 10.60 -4.92 -18.13
CA TYR A 221 10.59 -4.76 -16.67
C TYR A 221 11.27 -5.95 -16.01
N CYS A 222 12.06 -5.69 -14.96
CA CYS A 222 12.61 -6.71 -14.07
C CYS A 222 11.69 -6.85 -12.86
N ALA A 223 11.09 -8.01 -12.65
CA ALA A 223 10.33 -8.34 -11.45
C ALA A 223 11.22 -9.09 -10.47
N ILE A 224 11.34 -8.62 -9.24
CA ILE A 224 12.09 -9.29 -8.17
C ILE A 224 11.08 -9.81 -7.15
N THR A 225 11.20 -11.08 -6.81
CA THR A 225 10.29 -11.80 -5.92
C THR A 225 11.07 -12.53 -4.83
N VAL A 226 10.42 -12.80 -3.72
CA VAL A 226 10.94 -13.58 -2.59
C VAL A 226 9.90 -14.61 -2.21
N GLY A 227 10.31 -15.77 -1.69
CA GLY A 227 9.35 -16.77 -1.25
C GLY A 227 9.97 -18.06 -0.71
N GLU A 228 9.16 -19.10 -0.71
CA GLU A 228 9.49 -20.40 -0.13
C GLU A 228 10.55 -21.18 -0.93
N ASP A 229 10.47 -21.14 -2.26
CA ASP A 229 11.37 -21.91 -3.12
C ASP A 229 12.74 -21.24 -3.34
N ALA A 230 12.81 -19.93 -3.13
CA ALA A 230 14.01 -19.13 -3.36
C ALA A 230 14.01 -17.90 -2.46
N VAL A 231 15.20 -17.57 -1.93
CA VAL A 231 15.39 -16.33 -1.15
C VAL A 231 15.09 -15.12 -2.00
N VAL A 232 15.52 -15.15 -3.27
CA VAL A 232 15.16 -14.15 -4.27
C VAL A 232 15.17 -14.74 -5.67
N SER A 233 14.20 -14.36 -6.49
CA SER A 233 14.15 -14.67 -7.93
C SER A 233 13.84 -13.41 -8.72
N ALA A 234 14.59 -13.19 -9.78
CA ALA A 234 14.38 -12.09 -10.72
C ALA A 234 13.89 -12.63 -12.06
N TYR A 235 12.92 -11.94 -12.64
CA TYR A 235 12.28 -12.30 -13.91
C TYR A 235 12.30 -11.11 -14.85
N ARG A 236 12.56 -11.38 -16.12
CA ARG A 236 12.30 -10.44 -17.20
C ARG A 236 10.88 -10.66 -17.66
N LEU A 237 10.09 -9.60 -17.52
CA LEU A 237 8.76 -9.52 -18.09
C LEU A 237 8.92 -9.27 -19.60
N SER A 238 8.57 -10.26 -20.42
CA SER A 238 8.58 -10.15 -21.88
C SER A 238 7.14 -9.99 -22.36
N GLU A 239 6.90 -8.99 -23.19
CA GLU A 239 5.66 -8.86 -23.95
C GLU A 239 5.64 -9.96 -25.02
N ASP A 240 4.82 -11.00 -24.85
CA ASP A 240 4.55 -11.93 -25.96
C ASP A 240 3.54 -11.22 -26.88
N ARG A 241 3.99 -10.87 -28.08
CA ARG A 241 3.19 -10.20 -29.12
C ARG A 241 2.09 -11.09 -29.71
N SER A 242 1.81 -12.26 -29.14
CA SER A 242 0.74 -13.14 -29.59
C SER A 242 -0.66 -12.62 -29.23
N ARG A 243 -1.02 -11.42 -29.69
CA ARG A 243 -2.40 -11.16 -30.10
C ARG A 243 -2.56 -11.80 -31.47
N SER A 244 -3.05 -13.04 -31.44
CA SER A 244 -3.63 -13.68 -32.60
C SER A 244 -4.80 -12.84 -33.10
N ILE A 245 -4.80 -12.60 -34.40
CA ILE A 245 -5.76 -11.88 -35.20
C ILE A 245 -7.10 -12.65 -35.15
N VAL A 246 -7.99 -12.31 -34.22
CA VAL A 246 -9.46 -12.28 -34.40
C VAL A 246 -10.05 -11.38 -33.29
N GLY A 247 -10.53 -10.18 -33.65
CA GLY A 247 -11.41 -9.39 -32.77
C GLY A 247 -11.02 -7.94 -32.46
N ALA A 248 -9.90 -7.42 -32.99
CA ALA A 248 -9.55 -6.00 -32.85
C ALA A 248 -9.87 -5.19 -34.13
N ILE A 249 -11.13 -5.29 -34.57
CA ILE A 249 -11.83 -4.18 -35.20
C ILE A 249 -12.80 -3.78 -34.08
N LEU A 250 -12.58 -2.70 -33.34
CA LEU A 250 -12.97 -1.35 -33.73
C LEU A 250 -12.07 -0.33 -33.00
N SER A 251 -11.21 0.35 -33.75
CA SER A 251 -10.65 1.63 -33.34
C SER A 251 -11.48 2.76 -33.96
N ARG A 252 -11.93 3.67 -33.11
CA ARG A 252 -12.29 5.07 -33.41
C ARG A 252 -13.37 5.31 -34.48
N GLY A 253 -14.55 5.67 -33.98
CA GLY A 253 -15.38 6.72 -34.57
C GLY A 253 -16.56 6.24 -35.38
N VAL A 254 -17.69 6.00 -34.72
CA VAL A 254 -18.98 6.62 -35.08
C VAL A 254 -19.75 6.85 -33.77
N ALA A 255 -20.36 8.03 -33.72
CA ALA A 255 -21.24 8.55 -32.70
C ALA A 255 -22.39 7.60 -32.33
N ALA A 256 -22.94 7.88 -31.15
CA ALA A 256 -24.34 7.82 -30.75
C ALA A 256 -25.30 6.93 -31.56
N THR A 257 -26.12 6.22 -30.78
CA THR A 257 -27.49 5.73 -31.04
C THR A 257 -27.69 4.22 -31.25
N PHE A 258 -28.81 3.79 -30.66
CA PHE A 258 -29.55 2.52 -30.78
C PHE A 258 -29.13 1.40 -29.80
N SER A 259 -30.01 0.83 -28.99
CA SER A 259 -31.47 1.00 -28.92
C SER A 259 -32.05 0.51 -27.60
N THR A 260 -32.99 1.29 -27.09
CA THR A 260 -34.10 0.85 -26.24
C THR A 260 -34.93 -0.21 -26.96
N ILE A 261 -35.20 -1.28 -26.21
CA ILE A 261 -36.40 -2.16 -26.20
C ILE A 261 -37.27 -2.18 -27.46
N SER A 262 -37.43 -3.37 -28.05
CA SER A 262 -38.75 -3.79 -28.54
C SER A 262 -39.06 -5.21 -28.11
N SER A 263 -40.09 -5.31 -27.27
CA SER A 263 -40.91 -6.50 -27.07
C SER A 263 -41.76 -6.70 -28.32
N LEU A 264 -41.96 -7.93 -28.78
CA LEU A 264 -43.26 -8.47 -29.20
C LEU A 264 -43.15 -10.00 -29.37
N SER A 265 -44.24 -10.65 -29.00
CA SER A 265 -44.39 -12.04 -28.60
C SER A 265 -44.78 -12.98 -29.75
N LYS A 266 -44.33 -14.24 -29.67
CA LYS A 266 -45.17 -15.42 -29.95
C LYS A 266 -44.81 -16.56 -28.98
N ILE A 267 -45.78 -16.82 -28.10
CA ILE A 267 -46.04 -18.01 -27.29
C ILE A 267 -46.17 -19.20 -28.30
N ILE A 268 -45.67 -20.42 -28.10
CA ILE A 268 -46.18 -21.49 -27.24
C ILE A 268 -45.20 -22.67 -27.38
N TRP A 269 -44.57 -23.10 -26.28
CA TRP A 269 -44.51 -24.49 -25.82
C TRP A 269 -43.74 -24.52 -24.49
N ARG A 270 -44.42 -24.95 -23.41
CA ARG A 270 -43.82 -25.11 -22.08
C ARG A 270 -42.92 -26.34 -22.06
N SER A 271 -41.66 -26.13 -21.68
CA SER A 271 -40.91 -27.02 -20.77
C SER A 271 -39.88 -26.16 -20.04
N GLU A 272 -39.87 -26.25 -18.71
CA GLU A 272 -39.08 -25.43 -17.78
C GLU A 272 -37.59 -25.36 -18.14
N PRO A 273 -36.93 -24.18 -18.11
CA PRO A 273 -35.48 -24.13 -18.13
C PRO A 273 -34.92 -24.37 -16.72
N SER A 274 -34.11 -25.42 -16.60
CA SER A 274 -33.23 -25.68 -15.46
C SER A 274 -32.40 -24.45 -15.06
N PRO A 275 -32.05 -24.25 -13.78
CA PRO A 275 -31.30 -23.07 -13.34
C PRO A 275 -29.96 -22.96 -14.05
N THR A 276 -29.78 -21.85 -14.77
CA THR A 276 -28.53 -21.52 -15.47
C THR A 276 -27.42 -21.31 -14.46
N LYS A 277 -26.43 -22.21 -14.47
CA LYS A 277 -25.19 -22.07 -13.72
C LYS A 277 -24.53 -20.74 -14.11
N LYS A 278 -24.28 -19.87 -13.12
CA LYS A 278 -23.42 -18.67 -13.27
C LYS A 278 -22.10 -19.12 -13.94
N SER A 279 -21.86 -18.69 -15.17
CA SER A 279 -20.63 -19.03 -15.88
C SER A 279 -19.45 -18.37 -15.17
N ARG A 280 -18.52 -19.19 -14.68
CA ARG A 280 -17.23 -18.73 -14.15
C ARG A 280 -16.58 -17.77 -15.17
N PRO A 281 -16.02 -16.63 -14.73
CA PRO A 281 -15.31 -15.73 -15.63
C PRO A 281 -14.15 -16.49 -16.30
N LYS A 282 -14.11 -16.48 -17.64
CA LYS A 282 -13.04 -17.12 -18.41
C LYS A 282 -11.70 -16.44 -18.07
N PRO A 283 -10.62 -17.19 -17.77
CA PRO A 283 -9.34 -16.60 -17.42
C PRO A 283 -8.74 -15.86 -18.62
N GLN A 284 -8.39 -14.59 -18.40
CA GLN A 284 -7.67 -13.75 -19.36
C GLN A 284 -6.26 -14.32 -19.58
N SER A 285 -5.73 -14.22 -20.82
CA SER A 285 -4.38 -14.69 -21.16
C SER A 285 -3.31 -13.87 -20.43
N PHE A 286 -2.45 -14.54 -19.66
CA PHE A 286 -1.35 -13.93 -18.89
C PHE A 286 -0.13 -13.61 -19.76
N ALA A 287 0.59 -12.52 -19.49
CA ALA A 287 1.93 -12.33 -20.06
C ALA A 287 2.91 -13.36 -19.51
N LYS A 288 3.87 -13.81 -20.34
CA LYS A 288 4.89 -14.78 -19.96
C LYS A 288 6.09 -14.08 -19.33
N THR A 289 6.58 -14.65 -18.22
CA THR A 289 7.79 -14.19 -17.54
C THR A 289 8.94 -15.14 -17.86
N SER A 290 10.12 -14.61 -18.16
CA SER A 290 11.35 -15.40 -18.32
C SER A 290 12.24 -15.24 -17.08
N PRO A 291 12.75 -16.31 -16.47
CA PRO A 291 13.64 -16.18 -15.32
C PRO A 291 14.98 -15.57 -15.75
N LEU A 292 15.49 -14.61 -14.98
CA LEU A 292 16.82 -14.01 -15.16
C LEU A 292 17.84 -14.66 -14.24
N THR A 293 17.54 -14.69 -12.94
CA THR A 293 18.41 -15.30 -11.93
C THR A 293 17.58 -15.72 -10.72
N CYS A 294 18.10 -16.66 -9.95
CA CYS A 294 17.45 -17.20 -8.78
C CYS A 294 18.52 -17.56 -7.74
N LEU A 295 18.38 -17.02 -6.53
CA LEU A 295 19.18 -17.39 -5.38
C LEU A 295 18.39 -18.40 -4.54
N LYS A 296 18.68 -19.68 -4.75
CA LYS A 296 18.22 -20.78 -3.90
C LYS A 296 19.25 -21.02 -2.82
N ASP A 297 18.83 -20.98 -1.57
CA ASP A 297 19.71 -21.15 -0.41
C ASP A 297 18.98 -21.93 0.69
N SER A 298 18.59 -23.17 0.38
CA SER A 298 17.85 -24.03 1.29
C SER A 298 18.67 -24.28 2.57
N PRO A 299 18.08 -24.18 3.78
CA PRO A 299 16.64 -24.12 4.06
C PRO A 299 16.05 -22.70 4.18
N ARG A 300 16.77 -21.66 3.74
CA ARG A 300 16.31 -20.27 3.82
C ARG A 300 15.26 -19.97 2.76
N LYS A 301 14.17 -19.39 3.23
CA LYS A 301 13.07 -18.81 2.46
C LYS A 301 13.13 -17.29 2.55
N GLY A 302 12.86 -16.59 1.45
CA GLY A 302 12.73 -15.14 1.46
C GLY A 302 11.37 -14.73 2.00
N GLU A 303 11.34 -13.79 2.94
CA GLU A 303 10.12 -13.43 3.67
C GLU A 303 9.59 -12.05 3.32
N ARG A 304 10.47 -11.04 3.29
CA ARG A 304 10.09 -9.65 3.00
C ARG A 304 11.05 -9.03 2.00
N LEU A 305 10.51 -8.16 1.17
CA LEU A 305 11.24 -7.36 0.20
C LEU A 305 10.80 -5.91 0.31
N THR A 306 11.76 -5.02 0.51
CA THR A 306 11.56 -3.56 0.52
C THR A 306 12.45 -2.94 -0.55
N LEU A 307 11.87 -2.10 -1.42
CA LEU A 307 12.62 -1.39 -2.47
C LEU A 307 13.04 0.00 -1.98
N SER A 308 14.20 0.47 -2.42
CA SER A 308 14.60 1.86 -2.23
C SER A 308 13.73 2.79 -3.09
N PRO A 309 13.65 4.09 -2.77
CA PRO A 309 12.86 5.02 -3.58
C PRO A 309 13.35 5.12 -5.00
N SER A 310 14.66 5.01 -5.25
CA SER A 310 15.21 4.99 -6.61
C SER A 310 14.90 3.68 -7.34
N GLY A 311 14.51 2.62 -6.62
CA GLY A 311 14.35 1.28 -7.15
C GLY A 311 15.67 0.58 -7.46
N THR A 312 16.82 1.20 -7.19
CA THR A 312 18.18 0.66 -7.48
C THR A 312 18.68 -0.33 -6.42
N LEU A 313 18.02 -0.35 -5.26
CA LEU A 313 18.36 -1.19 -4.11
C LEU A 313 17.12 -1.92 -3.60
N ALA A 314 17.29 -3.15 -3.15
CA ALA A 314 16.27 -3.91 -2.44
C ALA A 314 16.86 -4.52 -1.16
N ALA A 315 16.17 -4.37 -0.04
CA ALA A 315 16.46 -5.09 1.18
C ALA A 315 15.55 -6.32 1.26
N ILE A 316 16.16 -7.49 1.44
CA ILE A 316 15.47 -8.79 1.50
C ILE A 316 15.78 -9.45 2.83
N THR A 317 14.74 -9.81 3.59
CA THR A 317 14.87 -10.55 4.85
C THR A 317 14.56 -12.02 4.60
N ASP A 318 15.31 -12.91 5.24
CA ASP A 318 15.05 -14.35 5.19
C ASP A 318 14.62 -14.94 6.52
N SER A 319 14.05 -16.14 6.44
CA SER A 319 13.50 -16.92 7.56
C SER A 319 14.51 -17.35 8.62
N LEU A 320 15.82 -17.26 8.35
CA LEU A 320 16.88 -17.62 9.32
C LEU A 320 17.64 -16.40 9.85
N GLY A 321 17.10 -15.21 9.64
CA GLY A 321 17.63 -13.97 10.21
C GLY A 321 18.84 -13.39 9.50
N ARG A 322 18.87 -13.50 8.17
CA ARG A 322 19.80 -12.76 7.33
C ARG A 322 19.05 -11.69 6.55
N ILE A 323 19.74 -10.59 6.33
CA ILE A 323 19.28 -9.47 5.50
C ILE A 323 20.27 -9.33 4.35
N LEU A 324 19.75 -9.35 3.13
CA LEU A 324 20.49 -9.12 1.89
C LEU A 324 20.15 -7.73 1.37
N LEU A 325 21.17 -6.92 1.08
CA LEU A 325 21.01 -5.74 0.24
C LEU A 325 21.35 -6.15 -1.19
N LEU A 326 20.39 -6.05 -2.10
CA LEU A 326 20.50 -6.43 -3.50
C LEU A 326 20.54 -5.17 -4.37
N ASP A 327 21.48 -5.12 -5.32
CA ASP A 327 21.38 -4.21 -6.46
C ASP A 327 20.35 -4.75 -7.46
N THR A 328 19.31 -3.97 -7.76
CA THR A 328 18.20 -4.43 -8.61
C THR A 328 18.53 -4.41 -10.10
N HIS A 329 19.53 -3.64 -10.53
CA HIS A 329 19.97 -3.57 -11.93
C HIS A 329 20.99 -4.66 -12.22
N ALA A 330 22.01 -4.77 -11.36
CA ALA A 330 23.05 -5.80 -11.50
C ALA A 330 22.58 -7.18 -11.02
N LEU A 331 21.52 -7.25 -10.21
CA LEU A 331 21.01 -8.47 -9.57
C LEU A 331 22.08 -9.16 -8.70
N VAL A 332 22.91 -8.35 -8.02
CA VAL A 332 24.00 -8.81 -7.16
C VAL A 332 23.76 -8.36 -5.71
N ALA A 333 23.98 -9.28 -4.76
CA ALA A 333 23.97 -8.93 -3.34
C ALA A 333 25.20 -8.07 -3.00
N VAL A 334 24.96 -6.83 -2.60
CA VAL A 334 26.00 -5.84 -2.30
C VAL A 334 26.39 -5.79 -0.83
N ARG A 335 25.51 -6.26 0.06
CA ARG A 335 25.77 -6.28 1.51
C ARG A 335 24.94 -7.35 2.22
N LEU A 336 25.48 -7.86 3.33
CA LEU A 336 24.85 -8.88 4.16
C LEU A 336 24.88 -8.53 5.64
N TRP A 337 23.76 -8.75 6.33
CA TRP A 337 23.70 -8.78 7.80
C TRP A 337 23.21 -10.14 8.28
N LYS A 338 23.74 -10.63 9.40
CA LYS A 338 23.41 -11.93 10.00
C LYS A 338 22.93 -11.76 11.45
N GLY A 339 22.05 -12.64 11.90
CA GLY A 339 21.53 -12.63 13.27
C GLY A 339 20.41 -11.62 13.50
N TYR A 340 19.60 -11.34 12.47
CA TYR A 340 18.47 -10.41 12.47
C TYR A 340 17.17 -11.17 12.18
N ARG A 341 16.89 -12.21 12.98
CA ARG A 341 15.66 -13.01 12.82
C ARG A 341 14.44 -12.15 13.12
N ASP A 342 13.39 -12.32 12.32
CA ASP A 342 12.14 -11.56 12.37
C ASP A 342 12.32 -10.04 12.13
N ALA A 343 13.45 -9.64 11.53
CA ALA A 343 13.71 -8.23 11.26
C ALA A 343 12.84 -7.70 10.12
N SER A 344 12.53 -6.40 10.19
CA SER A 344 11.89 -5.65 9.11
C SER A 344 12.78 -4.49 8.69
N CYS A 345 12.77 -4.17 7.39
CA CYS A 345 13.65 -3.17 6.82
C CYS A 345 12.85 -2.10 6.08
N LEU A 346 13.19 -0.83 6.34
CA LEU A 346 12.65 0.34 5.63
C LEU A 346 13.80 1.26 5.23
N PHE A 347 13.69 1.89 4.06
CA PHE A 347 14.67 2.89 3.63
C PHE A 347 14.29 4.25 4.22
N VAL A 348 15.29 4.96 4.74
CA VAL A 348 15.14 6.28 5.37
C VAL A 348 16.19 7.22 4.82
N GLU A 349 15.91 8.51 4.77
CA GLU A 349 16.86 9.54 4.35
C GLU A 349 17.28 10.38 5.55
N MET A 350 18.57 10.33 5.89
CA MET A 350 19.14 11.00 7.07
C MET A 350 19.95 12.21 6.64
N LEU A 351 19.79 13.33 7.36
CA LEU A 351 20.50 14.57 7.05
C LEU A 351 21.99 14.44 7.40
N LEU A 352 22.86 14.85 6.48
CA LEU A 352 24.32 14.73 6.60
C LEU A 352 24.97 15.85 7.43
N ASN A 353 24.31 17.00 7.59
CA ASN A 353 24.96 18.22 8.10
C ASN A 353 24.63 18.51 9.57
N LYS A 354 25.69 18.52 10.41
CA LYS A 354 25.67 18.94 11.82
C LYS A 354 25.96 20.44 12.01
N ASP A 355 26.54 21.11 11.01
CA ASP A 355 27.12 22.46 11.15
C ASP A 355 26.28 23.61 10.57
N LYS A 356 25.19 23.32 9.86
CA LYS A 356 24.26 24.36 9.33
C LYS A 356 23.12 24.72 10.29
N ALA A 357 22.95 23.98 11.38
CA ALA A 357 21.84 24.19 12.32
C ALA A 357 21.97 25.46 13.17
N SER A 358 23.13 26.12 13.17
CA SER A 358 23.38 27.34 13.95
C SER A 358 23.16 28.65 13.19
N SER A 359 22.74 28.64 11.92
CA SER A 359 22.51 29.88 11.18
C SER A 359 21.27 29.82 10.29
N SER A 360 20.28 30.63 10.69
CA SER A 360 19.07 31.08 9.95
C SER A 360 17.79 30.23 10.07
N LEU A 361 16.69 30.94 10.34
CA LEU A 361 15.32 30.47 10.52
C LEU A 361 14.65 29.94 9.22
N HIS A 362 15.38 29.86 8.11
CA HIS A 362 14.89 29.43 6.79
C HIS A 362 15.99 28.70 5.98
N THR A 363 16.56 27.63 6.52
CA THR A 363 17.45 26.79 5.71
C THR A 363 16.62 25.77 4.93
N GLU A 364 16.44 26.01 3.64
CA GLU A 364 15.83 25.03 2.73
C GLU A 364 16.81 23.87 2.49
N TYR A 365 16.40 22.65 2.81
CA TYR A 365 17.21 21.45 2.55
C TYR A 365 16.89 20.88 1.18
N THR A 366 17.94 20.50 0.46
CA THR A 366 17.85 19.84 -0.84
C THR A 366 18.07 18.34 -0.70
N LYS A 367 17.71 17.56 -1.74
CA LYS A 367 17.98 16.11 -1.76
C LYS A 367 19.44 15.75 -1.49
N SER A 368 20.39 16.59 -1.93
CA SER A 368 21.83 16.39 -1.72
C SER A 368 22.27 16.50 -0.26
N ASP A 369 21.48 17.14 0.61
CA ASP A 369 21.79 17.22 2.04
C ASP A 369 21.48 15.92 2.79
N TYR A 370 20.81 14.96 2.14
CA TYR A 370 20.40 13.69 2.73
C TYR A 370 21.22 12.52 2.19
N CYS A 371 21.45 11.52 3.04
CA CYS A 371 21.97 10.23 2.66
C CYS A 371 20.93 9.13 2.82
N LEU A 372 20.89 8.23 1.84
CA LEU A 372 20.05 7.05 1.90
C LEU A 372 20.60 6.07 2.95
N CYS A 373 19.73 5.65 3.85
CA CYS A 373 20.02 4.71 4.91
C CYS A 373 19.01 3.57 4.90
N LEU A 374 19.38 2.46 5.55
CA LEU A 374 18.50 1.34 5.83
C LEU A 374 18.23 1.30 7.34
N ALA A 375 16.97 1.47 7.72
CA ALA A 375 16.50 1.21 9.07
C ALA A 375 16.18 -0.28 9.21
N ILE A 376 16.92 -0.97 10.08
CA ILE A 376 16.74 -2.38 10.40
C ILE A 376 16.10 -2.46 11.79
N HIS A 377 14.81 -2.74 11.83
CA HIS A 377 14.12 -3.05 13.07
C HIS A 377 14.32 -4.53 13.40
N ALA A 378 14.90 -4.81 14.57
CA ALA A 378 15.23 -6.15 15.04
C ALA A 378 14.49 -6.45 16.36
N PRO A 379 13.22 -6.92 16.31
CA PRO A 379 12.37 -7.10 17.49
C PRO A 379 13.03 -7.99 18.56
N ARG A 380 13.64 -9.12 18.15
CA ARG A 380 14.31 -10.04 19.07
C ARG A 380 15.49 -9.43 19.84
N LYS A 381 16.11 -8.41 19.27
CA LYS A 381 17.20 -7.65 19.90
C LYS A 381 16.70 -6.43 20.66
N GLY A 382 15.43 -6.04 20.48
CA GLY A 382 14.87 -4.82 21.05
C GLY A 382 15.57 -3.55 20.56
N ILE A 383 15.99 -3.51 19.28
CA ILE A 383 16.70 -2.36 18.71
C ILE A 383 16.25 -2.04 17.28
N ILE A 384 16.47 -0.79 16.89
CA ILE A 384 16.49 -0.33 15.50
C ILE A 384 17.90 0.15 15.18
N GLU A 385 18.51 -0.39 14.12
CA GLU A 385 19.81 0.06 13.63
C GLU A 385 19.67 0.83 12.32
N ILE A 386 20.36 1.96 12.22
CA ILE A 386 20.39 2.77 11.00
C ILE A 386 21.74 2.58 10.33
N TRP A 387 21.74 2.07 9.11
CA TRP A 387 22.95 1.79 8.33
C TRP A 387 23.01 2.68 7.10
N GLN A 388 24.15 3.32 6.86
CA GLN A 388 24.34 4.14 5.66
C GLN A 388 24.49 3.26 4.41
N MET A 389 23.74 3.58 3.36
CA MET A 389 23.85 2.88 2.08
C MET A 389 24.97 3.47 1.22
N ARG A 390 25.61 2.69 0.35
CA ARG A 390 25.41 1.24 0.12
C ARG A 390 26.29 0.38 1.03
N THR A 391 27.52 0.80 1.27
CA THR A 391 28.55 0.09 2.04
C THR A 391 29.00 0.85 3.29
N GLY A 392 28.27 1.89 3.69
CA GLY A 392 28.65 2.76 4.81
C GLY A 392 28.48 2.13 6.20
N ALA A 393 28.92 2.83 7.24
CA ALA A 393 28.89 2.32 8.61
C ALA A 393 27.47 2.29 9.22
N ARG A 394 27.34 1.67 10.40
CA ARG A 394 26.16 1.83 11.25
C ARG A 394 26.22 3.23 11.86
N LEU A 395 25.21 4.05 11.59
CA LEU A 395 25.14 5.43 12.05
C LEU A 395 24.54 5.51 13.46
N LEU A 396 23.52 4.70 13.73
CA LEU A 396 22.75 4.80 14.95
C LEU A 396 22.22 3.43 15.41
N THR A 397 22.01 3.29 16.71
CA THR A 397 21.27 2.17 17.33
C THR A 397 20.33 2.75 18.37
N ILE A 398 19.04 2.48 18.20
CA ILE A 398 17.97 3.01 19.05
C ILE A 398 17.34 1.82 19.80
N PRO A 399 17.20 1.88 21.13
CA PRO A 399 16.38 0.92 21.85
C PRO A 399 14.94 0.95 21.35
N CYS A 400 14.38 -0.23 21.07
CA CYS A 400 13.02 -0.39 20.58
C CYS A 400 12.20 -1.16 21.63
N PRO A 401 11.18 -0.55 22.24
CA PRO A 401 10.29 -1.25 23.16
C PRO A 401 9.62 -2.46 22.49
N LYS A 402 9.24 -3.47 23.29
CA LYS A 402 8.42 -4.59 22.81
C LYS A 402 7.08 -4.08 22.28
N GLY A 403 6.46 -4.88 21.39
CA GLY A 403 5.19 -4.51 20.77
C GLY A 403 5.27 -3.34 19.79
N SER A 404 6.48 -2.92 19.39
CA SER A 404 6.67 -1.83 18.43
C SER A 404 6.83 -2.35 17.01
N ARG A 405 6.31 -1.61 16.02
CA ARG A 405 6.53 -1.87 14.59
C ARG A 405 6.97 -0.59 13.88
N ILE A 406 7.92 -0.74 12.96
CA ILE A 406 8.28 0.36 12.05
C ILE A 406 7.28 0.43 10.91
N LEU A 407 6.83 1.63 10.59
CA LEU A 407 5.87 1.95 9.54
C LEU A 407 6.43 3.07 8.66
N GLN A 408 6.01 3.10 7.42
CA GLN A 408 6.33 4.18 6.49
C GLN A 408 5.14 4.34 5.53
N PRO A 409 4.72 5.57 5.23
CA PRO A 409 3.68 5.80 4.24
C PRO A 409 4.12 5.31 2.86
N SER A 410 3.23 4.65 2.14
CA SER A 410 3.48 4.14 0.79
C SER A 410 3.60 5.25 -0.26
N THR A 411 3.07 6.43 0.04
CA THR A 411 2.96 7.59 -0.86
C THR A 411 3.53 8.86 -0.22
N ARG A 412 4.03 9.78 -1.05
CA ARG A 412 4.73 10.99 -0.61
C ARG A 412 3.91 12.27 -0.78
N PHE A 413 2.71 12.23 -1.37
CA PHE A 413 1.76 13.35 -1.50
C PHE A 413 2.44 14.73 -1.49
N MET A 414 2.94 15.14 -2.65
CA MET A 414 3.38 16.51 -2.84
C MET A 414 2.13 17.35 -3.10
N SER A 415 1.46 17.80 -2.03
CA SER A 415 0.46 18.86 -2.16
C SER A 415 1.19 20.13 -2.59
N SER A 416 0.88 20.60 -3.79
CA SER A 416 1.38 21.82 -4.42
C SER A 416 2.55 21.64 -5.40
N PRO A 417 2.34 21.90 -6.71
CA PRO A 417 3.42 22.14 -7.66
C PRO A 417 4.25 23.41 -7.33
N PHE A 418 3.86 24.16 -6.29
CA PHE A 418 4.57 25.34 -5.80
C PHE A 418 5.39 25.08 -4.53
N SER A 419 5.36 23.87 -3.95
CA SER A 419 6.24 23.53 -2.83
C SER A 419 7.58 23.01 -3.34
N SER A 420 8.58 23.88 -3.39
CA SER A 420 9.97 23.55 -3.77
C SER A 420 10.72 22.72 -2.73
N LEU A 421 10.10 22.40 -1.58
CA LEU A 421 10.76 21.77 -0.44
C LEU A 421 10.84 20.24 -0.60
N TYR A 422 12.06 19.72 -0.57
CA TYR A 422 12.31 18.29 -0.60
C TYR A 422 11.77 17.59 0.66
N SER A 423 10.85 16.65 0.48
CA SER A 423 10.36 15.79 1.57
C SER A 423 11.12 14.45 1.60
N PRO A 424 12.01 14.23 2.58
CA PRO A 424 12.80 13.00 2.66
C PRO A 424 11.97 11.81 3.12
N LEU A 425 12.48 10.60 2.90
CA LEU A 425 11.88 9.39 3.45
C LEU A 425 11.95 9.37 4.97
N GLU A 426 10.81 9.16 5.59
CA GLU A 426 10.67 9.01 7.04
C GLU A 426 10.28 7.59 7.42
N VAL A 427 10.67 7.21 8.63
CA VAL A 427 10.25 5.97 9.26
C VAL A 427 9.62 6.33 10.59
N TYR A 428 8.43 5.79 10.83
CA TYR A 428 7.67 5.95 12.05
C TYR A 428 7.78 4.68 12.88
N LEU A 429 7.78 4.81 14.19
CA LEU A 429 7.71 3.74 15.16
C LEU A 429 6.35 3.82 15.85
N PHE A 430 5.52 2.80 15.66
CA PHE A 430 4.25 2.67 16.36
C PHE A 430 4.39 1.61 17.45
N ASN A 431 4.15 1.99 18.70
CA ASN A 431 4.04 1.04 19.81
C ASN A 431 2.58 0.68 20.04
N GLY A 432 2.24 -0.59 19.82
CA GLY A 432 0.86 -1.05 19.92
C GLY A 432 0.30 -1.05 21.33
N ASP A 433 1.17 -1.27 22.33
CA ASP A 433 0.73 -1.41 23.72
C ASP A 433 0.50 -0.05 24.40
N SER A 434 1.32 0.95 24.05
CA SER A 434 1.14 2.34 24.54
C SER A 434 0.29 3.22 23.63
N GLY A 435 0.08 2.83 22.37
CA GLY A 435 -0.55 3.68 21.35
C GLY A 435 0.30 4.87 20.91
N GLN A 436 1.57 4.93 21.31
CA GLN A 436 2.48 6.02 20.95
C GLN A 436 2.99 5.83 19.51
N LEU A 437 2.87 6.89 18.72
CA LEU A 437 3.46 7.00 17.39
C LEU A 437 4.59 8.04 17.43
N SER A 438 5.78 7.63 17.03
CA SER A 438 6.97 8.48 17.02
C SER A 438 7.64 8.45 15.65
N VAL A 439 8.26 9.55 15.23
CA VAL A 439 9.07 9.64 14.00
C VAL A 439 10.55 9.50 14.32
N LEU A 440 11.29 8.80 13.47
CA LEU A 440 12.73 8.70 13.55
C LEU A 440 13.38 10.05 13.25
N ASN A 441 14.15 10.58 14.20
CA ASN A 441 14.83 11.86 14.02
C ASN A 441 15.87 11.77 12.91
N ARG A 442 15.76 12.68 11.96
CA ARG A 442 16.60 12.73 10.75
C ARG A 442 18.00 13.26 11.01
N HIS A 443 18.24 13.86 12.18
CA HIS A 443 19.52 14.45 12.57
C HIS A 443 20.42 13.43 13.26
N ILE A 444 21.63 13.27 12.73
CA ILE A 444 22.71 12.50 13.35
C ILE A 444 23.56 13.50 14.15
N GLY A 445 22.96 14.08 15.19
CA GLY A 445 23.52 15.21 15.94
C GLY A 445 23.58 14.93 17.42
#